data_AF-A0A6J1PIU8-F1
#
_entry.id   AF-A0A6J1PIU8-F1
#
_cell.length_a   1.000
_cell.length_b   1.000
_cell.length_c   1.000
_cell.angle_alpha   90.00
_cell.angle_beta   90.00
_cell.angle_gamma   90.00
#
_symmetry.space_group_name_H-M   'P 1'
#
loop_
_entity.id
_entity.type
_entity.pdbx_description
1 polymer ?
#
loop_
_entity_poly.entity_id
_entity_poly.type
_entity_poly.pdbx_seq_one_letter_code
_entity_poly.pdbx_strand_id
1 'polypeptide(L)'
;MSTVPLPISKLHLLNNTLYRDPQKEIPPFKTNYFAAHFKHNSTLQYHINLPNEDVITLGLCLPASCSENDISFILERVFRDRILIISDLYSADFEMIQVKNLKDDYKWLRSGATPIICIILVLSIFMVIIGTVYDVFVNRKYSNKKNKIDTDGKNTIQEMEMEATPLRSSRIGKVLLCFSAYTNTKIIFNTKLHADALPIIHGLKFLSMCWLLAGHVPMYMADYTDNKVWAWKFSDGFTNQILMNSHLGVDTFFFLSGLLVAYFYIKDKMNKDRIQPLTYKAKINEFFLLVLRRFIRLTPAYMMVLAISHVSSTWFDKTSPFYVYERPHETCSKYWWRNLLYINNLFGLKTMCMSWSWYLSADMQFFIIAVALLILSTMYFYIAMAILSALLIGSITLTGYLSYIYEYIPTLDEQYRLMDVLYFPPWVRASPYIVGMIAGYILTQLNGKLRLKTRTVILCWCFGSACNIIVVFGTYKRQIPILPAAIYAALHKGIWATGIAWVTIACLTQHGGIVYRILSFKGWAPLSRLSYCAYLINPLVVHSIRLLSETSVHFELVPLGIVLMGYFTITYTCSYVLSLVVETPFNLLVRQTMQARSKRKYKWRNSEKL
;
A
#
# COMPACT_ATOMS: atom_id res chain seq x y z
N MET A 1 23.60 -14.56 -21.45
CA MET A 1 23.87 -13.87 -22.73
C MET A 1 23.46 -14.78 -23.88
N SER A 2 22.85 -14.22 -24.92
CA SER A 2 22.55 -14.96 -26.16
C SER A 2 23.86 -15.32 -26.86
N THR A 3 24.03 -16.59 -27.22
CA THR A 3 25.12 -17.07 -28.08
C THR A 3 24.70 -17.14 -29.54
N VAL A 4 23.47 -16.71 -29.85
CA VAL A 4 22.97 -16.66 -31.22
C VAL A 4 23.53 -15.40 -31.87
N PRO A 5 24.31 -15.52 -32.96
CA PRO A 5 24.84 -14.36 -33.68
C PRO A 5 23.69 -13.50 -34.22
N LEU A 6 23.95 -12.20 -34.41
CA LEU A 6 22.94 -11.28 -34.91
C LEU A 6 22.48 -11.75 -36.31
N PRO A 7 21.17 -11.97 -36.55
CA PRO A 7 20.68 -12.39 -37.85
C PRO A 7 20.77 -11.22 -38.84
N ILE A 8 21.90 -11.13 -39.56
CA ILE A 8 22.16 -10.09 -40.57
C ILE A 8 21.91 -10.67 -41.96
N SER A 9 21.32 -9.87 -42.85
CA SER A 9 21.12 -10.28 -44.25
C SER A 9 22.45 -10.63 -44.93
N LYS A 10 22.45 -11.61 -45.84
CA LYS A 10 23.67 -12.02 -46.58
C LYS A 10 24.33 -10.85 -47.32
N LEU A 11 23.52 -9.93 -47.87
CA LEU A 11 24.00 -8.73 -48.55
C LEU A 11 24.83 -7.83 -47.61
N HIS A 12 24.34 -7.61 -46.39
CA HIS A 12 25.05 -6.82 -45.38
C HIS A 12 26.26 -7.57 -44.80
N LEU A 13 26.16 -8.89 -44.64
CA LEU A 13 27.29 -9.72 -44.21
C LEU A 13 28.44 -9.62 -45.20
N LEU A 14 28.22 -9.77 -46.51
CA LEU A 14 29.28 -9.69 -47.52
C LEU A 14 30.07 -8.36 -47.47
N ASN A 15 29.39 -7.26 -47.16
CA ASN A 15 30.02 -5.95 -47.04
C ASN A 15 30.75 -5.77 -45.69
N ASN A 16 30.19 -6.32 -44.61
CA ASN A 16 30.77 -6.24 -43.26
C ASN A 16 31.90 -7.26 -43.02
N THR A 17 31.89 -8.42 -43.68
CA THR A 17 32.85 -9.52 -43.50
C THR A 17 34.27 -9.17 -43.93
N LEU A 18 34.45 -8.09 -44.71
CA LEU A 18 35.78 -7.53 -44.98
C LEU A 18 36.47 -6.99 -43.72
N TYR A 19 35.71 -6.59 -42.70
CA TYR A 19 36.22 -5.93 -41.49
C TYR A 19 35.82 -6.62 -40.18
N ARG A 20 34.86 -7.56 -40.20
CA ARG A 20 34.35 -8.23 -39.00
C ARG A 20 34.08 -9.71 -39.27
N ASP A 21 34.82 -10.58 -38.58
CA ASP A 21 34.62 -12.03 -38.61
C ASP A 21 33.49 -12.40 -37.63
N PRO A 22 32.35 -12.95 -38.11
CA PRO A 22 31.24 -13.37 -37.25
C PRO A 22 31.65 -14.41 -36.19
N GLN A 23 32.69 -15.22 -36.44
CA GLN A 23 33.20 -16.19 -35.47
C GLN A 23 33.93 -15.52 -34.29
N LYS A 24 34.34 -14.26 -34.43
CA LYS A 24 34.99 -13.45 -33.38
C LYS A 24 34.01 -12.55 -32.63
N GLU A 25 32.72 -12.55 -32.98
CA GLU A 25 31.70 -11.79 -32.24
C GLU A 25 31.43 -12.35 -30.85
N ILE A 26 31.76 -13.62 -30.64
CA ILE A 26 31.58 -14.33 -29.37
C ILE A 26 32.96 -14.53 -28.74
N PRO A 27 33.17 -14.16 -27.47
CA PRO A 27 34.45 -14.41 -26.81
C PRO A 27 34.76 -15.91 -26.81
N PRO A 28 36.03 -16.32 -27.03
CA PRO A 28 36.42 -17.73 -27.11
C PRO A 28 36.37 -18.45 -25.76
N PHE A 29 36.07 -17.73 -24.69
CA PHE A 29 35.88 -18.23 -23.33
C PHE A 29 34.50 -17.84 -22.82
N LYS A 30 33.97 -18.66 -21.90
CA LYS A 30 32.72 -18.34 -21.22
C LYS A 30 32.89 -17.07 -20.38
N THR A 31 31.96 -16.14 -20.49
CA THR A 31 31.94 -14.90 -19.69
C THR A 31 30.82 -14.94 -18.65
N ASN A 32 31.03 -14.24 -17.54
CA ASN A 32 30.01 -13.90 -16.56
C ASN A 32 29.95 -12.37 -16.44
N TYR A 33 28.79 -11.86 -16.03
CA TYR A 33 28.60 -10.44 -15.74
C TYR A 33 28.63 -10.21 -14.24
N PHE A 34 29.52 -9.34 -13.79
CA PHE A 34 29.70 -8.98 -12.39
C PHE A 34 29.26 -7.54 -12.16
N ALA A 35 28.69 -7.26 -11.00
CA ALA A 35 28.37 -5.91 -10.55
C ALA A 35 29.21 -5.60 -9.30
N ALA A 36 30.10 -4.62 -9.40
CA ALA A 36 30.85 -4.09 -8.28
C ALA A 36 30.17 -2.81 -7.78
N HIS A 37 29.91 -2.74 -6.48
CA HIS A 37 29.33 -1.58 -5.84
C HIS A 37 30.34 -0.95 -4.89
N PHE A 38 30.50 0.37 -4.98
CA PHE A 38 31.41 1.11 -4.13
C PHE A 38 30.86 2.51 -3.88
N LYS A 39 31.20 3.06 -2.72
CA LYS A 39 30.84 4.42 -2.34
C LYS A 39 31.93 5.39 -2.75
N HIS A 40 31.54 6.60 -3.12
CA HIS A 40 32.46 7.70 -3.25
C HIS A 40 32.28 8.70 -2.10
N ASN A 41 33.39 9.20 -1.58
CA ASN A 41 33.44 10.33 -0.68
C ASN A 41 34.19 11.44 -1.42
N SER A 42 33.44 12.38 -2.00
CA SER A 42 34.02 13.49 -2.76
C SER A 42 33.76 14.79 -2.04
N THR A 43 34.82 15.54 -1.76
CA THR A 43 34.72 16.86 -1.11
C THR A 43 34.19 17.95 -2.04
N LEU A 44 34.05 17.66 -3.34
CA LEU A 44 33.57 18.58 -4.37
C LEU A 44 32.06 18.48 -4.65
N GLN A 45 31.38 17.51 -4.04
CA GLN A 45 29.94 17.31 -4.18
C GLN A 45 29.23 17.56 -2.85
N TYR A 46 28.06 18.19 -2.90
CA TYR A 46 27.19 18.26 -1.73
C TYR A 46 26.67 16.86 -1.44
N HIS A 47 27.07 16.27 -0.32
CA HIS A 47 26.42 15.08 0.20
C HIS A 47 25.06 15.48 0.76
N ILE A 48 24.01 15.11 0.04
CA ILE A 48 22.65 15.26 0.51
C ILE A 48 22.29 13.96 1.24
N ASN A 49 21.38 14.03 2.23
CA ASN A 49 20.89 12.84 2.94
C ASN A 49 19.95 11.96 2.07
N LEU A 50 20.28 11.74 0.79
CA LEU A 50 19.54 10.87 -0.11
C LEU A 50 20.08 9.43 -0.05
N PRO A 51 19.19 8.41 0.00
CA PRO A 51 19.61 7.02 -0.07
C PRO A 51 20.42 6.72 -1.34
N ASN A 52 21.55 6.05 -1.17
CA ASN A 52 22.41 5.57 -2.25
C ASN A 52 22.84 6.64 -3.27
N GLU A 53 22.86 7.93 -2.90
CA GLU A 53 23.38 8.98 -3.77
C GLU A 53 24.88 8.78 -4.06
N ASP A 54 25.62 8.34 -3.03
CA ASP A 54 27.06 8.13 -3.01
C ASP A 54 27.50 6.78 -3.61
N VAL A 55 26.56 5.93 -4.04
CA VAL A 55 26.86 4.55 -4.49
C VAL A 55 27.00 4.49 -6.00
N ILE A 56 28.17 4.04 -6.46
CA ILE A 56 28.46 3.74 -7.86
C ILE A 56 28.30 2.23 -8.09
N THR A 57 27.70 1.90 -9.23
CA THR A 57 27.57 0.53 -9.72
C THR A 57 28.40 0.37 -10.99
N LEU A 58 29.41 -0.48 -10.95
CA LEU A 58 30.27 -0.81 -12.08
C LEU A 58 29.95 -2.22 -12.59
N GLY A 59 29.44 -2.29 -13.82
CA GLY A 59 29.20 -3.54 -14.53
C GLY A 59 30.46 -4.03 -15.25
N LEU A 60 30.86 -5.27 -15.00
CA LEU A 60 32.08 -5.88 -15.54
C LEU A 60 31.75 -7.20 -16.25
N CYS A 61 32.02 -7.28 -17.55
CA CYS A 61 31.95 -8.54 -18.30
C CYS A 61 33.33 -9.18 -18.30
N LEU A 62 33.50 -10.27 -17.55
CA LEU A 62 34.80 -10.92 -17.31
C LEU A 62 34.74 -12.42 -17.61
N PRO A 63 35.89 -13.10 -17.82
CA PRO A 63 35.93 -14.55 -17.93
C PRO A 63 35.24 -15.24 -16.75
N ALA A 64 34.53 -16.33 -17.02
CA ALA A 64 33.77 -17.07 -16.01
C ALA A 64 34.64 -17.74 -14.94
N SER A 65 35.96 -17.79 -15.16
CA SER A 65 36.96 -18.24 -14.20
C SER A 65 37.26 -17.22 -13.09
N CYS A 66 36.91 -15.94 -13.27
CA CYS A 66 37.09 -14.92 -12.24
C CYS A 66 36.16 -15.16 -11.06
N SER A 67 36.67 -15.03 -9.83
CA SER A 67 35.85 -15.06 -8.62
C SER A 67 35.50 -13.66 -8.12
N GLU A 68 34.44 -13.55 -7.30
CA GLU A 68 34.04 -12.28 -6.68
C GLU A 68 35.16 -11.70 -5.80
N ASN A 69 35.90 -12.55 -5.10
CA ASN A 69 37.02 -12.16 -4.24
C ASN A 69 38.20 -11.60 -5.02
N ASP A 70 38.53 -12.19 -6.18
CA ASP A 70 39.62 -11.70 -7.02
C ASP A 70 39.32 -10.29 -7.54
N ILE A 71 38.08 -10.08 -8.01
CA ILE A 71 37.62 -8.78 -8.51
C ILE A 71 37.62 -7.75 -7.37
N SER A 72 37.12 -8.14 -6.20
CA SER A 72 37.12 -7.30 -5.00
C SER A 72 38.53 -6.83 -4.63
N PHE A 73 39.49 -7.76 -4.57
CA PHE A 73 40.89 -7.48 -4.26
C PHE A 73 41.53 -6.54 -5.29
N ILE A 74 41.28 -6.78 -6.58
CA ILE A 74 41.80 -5.93 -7.67
C ILE A 74 41.24 -4.50 -7.55
N LEU A 75 39.93 -4.36 -7.38
CA LEU A 75 39.27 -3.05 -7.29
C LEU A 75 39.72 -2.28 -6.05
N GLU A 76 39.80 -2.94 -4.89
CA GLU A 76 40.31 -2.32 -3.65
C GLU A 76 41.74 -1.80 -3.81
N ARG A 77 42.61 -2.58 -4.46
CA ARG A 77 43.98 -2.16 -4.76
C ARG A 77 44.00 -0.96 -5.69
N VAL A 78 43.19 -0.99 -6.74
CA VAL A 78 43.06 0.12 -7.69
C VAL A 78 42.56 1.41 -7.03
N PHE A 79 41.60 1.32 -6.10
CA PHE A 79 41.10 2.46 -5.34
C PHE A 79 42.16 3.00 -4.38
N ARG A 80 42.88 2.12 -3.67
CA ARG A 80 43.96 2.49 -2.74
C ARG A 80 45.14 3.15 -3.45
N ASP A 81 45.57 2.56 -4.55
CA ASP A 81 46.74 2.99 -5.33
C ASP A 81 46.37 4.16 -6.29
N ARG A 82 45.10 4.57 -6.34
CA ARG A 82 44.56 5.66 -7.18
C ARG A 82 44.90 5.52 -8.67
N ILE A 83 44.99 4.27 -9.16
CA ILE A 83 45.48 3.96 -10.52
C ILE A 83 44.49 4.39 -11.62
N LEU A 84 43.18 4.36 -11.33
CA LEU A 84 42.12 4.74 -12.30
C LEU A 84 41.94 6.25 -12.49
N ILE A 85 42.70 7.09 -11.78
CA ILE A 85 42.54 8.56 -11.80
C ILE A 85 43.40 9.17 -12.93
N ILE A 86 43.20 8.69 -14.15
CA ILE A 86 43.74 9.34 -15.35
C ILE A 86 42.67 10.36 -15.79
N SER A 87 42.99 11.65 -15.66
CA SER A 87 42.19 12.84 -16.02
C SER A 87 41.04 13.24 -15.07
N ASP A 88 41.35 14.10 -14.11
CA ASP A 88 40.47 15.12 -13.51
C ASP A 88 39.49 14.75 -12.37
N LEU A 89 39.49 13.54 -11.82
CA LEU A 89 38.80 13.24 -10.54
C LEU A 89 39.68 13.59 -9.32
N TYR A 90 39.95 14.87 -9.12
CA TYR A 90 40.63 15.35 -7.91
C TYR A 90 39.71 15.15 -6.69
N SER A 91 40.24 14.54 -5.62
CA SER A 91 39.61 14.49 -4.28
C SER A 91 38.37 13.60 -4.09
N ALA A 92 38.30 12.44 -4.75
CA ALA A 92 37.32 11.39 -4.43
C ALA A 92 38.02 10.14 -3.87
N ASP A 93 37.56 9.69 -2.70
CA ASP A 93 37.95 8.40 -2.11
C ASP A 93 36.87 7.37 -2.37
N PHE A 94 37.27 6.13 -2.68
CA PHE A 94 36.33 5.06 -2.99
C PHE A 94 36.43 3.92 -1.98
N GLU A 95 35.29 3.47 -1.48
CA GLU A 95 35.18 2.34 -0.56
C GLU A 95 34.33 1.24 -1.18
N MET A 96 34.92 0.04 -1.35
CA MET A 96 34.23 -1.11 -1.92
C MET A 96 33.17 -1.64 -0.95
N ILE A 97 31.93 -1.81 -1.43
CA ILE A 97 30.83 -2.36 -0.63
C ILE A 97 30.73 -3.86 -0.85
N GLN A 98 30.59 -4.28 -2.12
CA GLN A 98 30.46 -5.68 -2.49
C GLN A 98 30.68 -5.88 -4.00
N VAL A 99 31.07 -7.09 -4.38
CA VAL A 99 31.06 -7.58 -5.77
C VAL A 99 30.08 -8.74 -5.88
N LYS A 100 29.25 -8.74 -6.91
CA LYS A 100 28.24 -9.77 -7.18
C LYS A 100 28.46 -10.41 -8.53
N ASN A 101 28.41 -11.74 -8.61
CA ASN A 101 28.25 -12.46 -9.86
C ASN A 101 26.76 -12.62 -10.19
N LEU A 102 26.27 -11.97 -11.25
CA LEU A 102 24.84 -11.93 -11.59
C LEU A 102 24.31 -13.23 -12.24
N LYS A 103 25.03 -14.34 -12.08
CA LYS A 103 24.62 -15.64 -12.59
C LYS A 103 23.60 -16.28 -11.64
N ASP A 104 22.37 -16.48 -12.12
CA ASP A 104 21.37 -17.25 -11.37
C ASP A 104 21.74 -18.74 -11.34
N ASP A 105 22.18 -19.21 -10.18
CA ASP A 105 22.50 -20.61 -9.91
C ASP A 105 21.37 -21.34 -9.17
N TYR A 106 20.20 -20.69 -9.03
CA TYR A 106 19.00 -21.18 -8.35
C TYR A 106 19.20 -21.57 -6.87
N LYS A 107 20.38 -21.32 -6.28
CA LYS A 107 20.64 -21.66 -4.87
C LYS A 107 19.76 -20.84 -3.92
N TRP A 108 19.38 -19.64 -4.35
CA TRP A 108 18.49 -18.75 -3.59
C TRP A 108 17.15 -19.42 -3.23
N LEU A 109 16.62 -20.32 -4.08
CA LEU A 109 15.39 -21.07 -3.80
C LEU A 109 15.50 -21.99 -2.58
N ARG A 110 16.71 -22.45 -2.25
CA ARG A 110 16.98 -23.32 -1.10
C ARG A 110 17.37 -22.55 0.17
N SER A 111 17.48 -21.23 0.08
CA SER A 111 17.96 -20.38 1.18
C SER A 111 16.84 -20.03 2.15
N GLY A 112 17.11 -20.21 3.46
CA GLY A 112 16.27 -19.72 4.55
C GLY A 112 14.81 -20.19 4.47
N ALA A 113 13.87 -19.24 4.60
CA ALA A 113 12.43 -19.52 4.56
C ALA A 113 11.83 -19.57 3.14
N THR A 114 12.63 -19.30 2.10
CA THR A 114 12.19 -19.19 0.70
C THR A 114 11.42 -20.43 0.20
N PRO A 115 11.90 -21.69 0.39
CA PRO A 115 11.17 -22.85 -0.11
C PRO A 115 9.77 -22.98 0.49
N ILE A 116 9.64 -22.73 1.80
CA ILE A 116 8.36 -22.84 2.53
C ILE A 116 7.38 -21.78 2.00
N ILE A 117 7.85 -20.55 1.78
CA ILE A 117 7.04 -19.48 1.22
C ILE A 117 6.57 -19.83 -0.20
N CYS A 118 7.46 -20.34 -1.06
CA CYS A 118 7.10 -20.78 -2.40
C CYS A 118 6.03 -21.88 -2.37
N ILE A 119 6.13 -22.86 -1.45
CA ILE A 119 5.11 -23.89 -1.27
C ILE A 119 3.76 -23.27 -0.88
N ILE A 120 3.74 -22.34 0.07
CA ILE A 120 2.50 -21.66 0.50
C ILE A 120 1.85 -20.88 -0.67
N LEU A 121 2.67 -20.20 -1.48
CA LEU A 121 2.20 -19.47 -2.67
C LEU A 121 1.54 -20.42 -3.68
N VAL A 122 2.21 -21.54 -4.00
CA VAL A 122 1.69 -22.55 -4.92
C VAL A 122 0.42 -23.19 -4.39
N LEU A 123 0.37 -23.55 -3.10
CA LEU A 123 -0.83 -24.10 -2.47
C LEU A 123 -2.01 -23.13 -2.50
N SER A 124 -1.76 -21.83 -2.30
CA SER A 124 -2.80 -20.80 -2.35
C SER A 124 -3.44 -20.73 -3.74
N ILE A 125 -2.63 -20.77 -4.80
CA ILE A 125 -3.11 -20.81 -6.19
C ILE A 125 -3.88 -22.10 -6.46
N PHE A 126 -3.35 -23.24 -6.01
CA PHE A 126 -3.99 -24.54 -6.18
C PHE A 126 -5.37 -24.61 -5.52
N MET A 127 -5.52 -24.04 -4.32
CA MET A 127 -6.82 -23.92 -3.63
C MET A 127 -7.85 -23.13 -4.44
N VAL A 128 -7.42 -22.06 -5.12
CA VAL A 128 -8.30 -21.28 -6.00
C VAL A 128 -8.72 -22.10 -7.22
N ILE A 129 -7.80 -22.85 -7.82
CA ILE A 129 -8.11 -23.72 -8.97
C ILE A 129 -9.14 -24.77 -8.56
N ILE A 130 -8.91 -25.50 -7.46
CA ILE A 130 -9.85 -26.51 -6.96
C ILE A 130 -11.21 -25.87 -6.62
N GLY A 131 -11.21 -24.75 -5.90
CA GLY A 131 -12.43 -24.04 -5.53
C GLY A 131 -13.25 -23.62 -6.74
N THR A 132 -12.59 -23.15 -7.80
CA THR A 132 -13.21 -22.74 -9.06
C THR A 132 -13.78 -23.92 -9.82
N VAL A 133 -13.03 -25.02 -9.94
CA VAL A 133 -13.51 -26.27 -10.57
C VAL A 133 -14.75 -26.80 -9.83
N TYR A 134 -14.72 -26.82 -8.50
CA TYR A 134 -15.86 -27.25 -7.69
C TYR A 134 -17.10 -26.36 -7.92
N ASP A 135 -16.94 -25.04 -7.96
CA ASP A 135 -18.06 -24.11 -8.16
C ASP A 135 -18.70 -24.26 -9.56
N VAL A 136 -17.87 -24.31 -10.60
CA VAL A 136 -18.34 -24.39 -11.99
C VAL A 136 -18.99 -25.74 -12.29
N PHE A 137 -18.36 -26.85 -11.92
CA PHE A 137 -18.81 -28.18 -12.33
C PHE A 137 -19.78 -28.84 -11.36
N VAL A 138 -19.63 -28.62 -10.05
CA VAL A 138 -20.43 -29.32 -9.04
C VAL A 138 -21.58 -28.42 -8.57
N ASN A 139 -21.26 -27.22 -8.07
CA ASN A 139 -22.23 -26.34 -7.45
C ASN A 139 -23.27 -25.82 -8.46
N ARG A 140 -22.84 -25.36 -9.63
CA ARG A 140 -23.75 -24.86 -10.67
C ARG A 140 -24.63 -25.94 -11.28
N LYS A 141 -24.08 -27.15 -11.51
CA LYS A 141 -24.85 -28.30 -12.02
C LYS A 141 -25.95 -28.70 -11.03
N TYR A 142 -25.65 -28.67 -9.73
CA TYR A 142 -26.64 -28.91 -8.68
C TYR A 142 -27.70 -27.80 -8.60
N SER A 143 -27.29 -26.53 -8.66
CA SER A 143 -28.21 -25.38 -8.61
C SER A 143 -29.13 -25.33 -9.82
N ASN A 144 -28.61 -25.58 -11.03
CA ASN A 144 -29.42 -25.63 -12.25
C ASN A 144 -30.40 -26.82 -12.23
N LYS A 145 -29.99 -27.99 -11.72
CA LYS A 145 -30.88 -29.14 -11.56
C LYS A 145 -32.02 -28.85 -10.57
N LYS A 146 -31.75 -28.10 -9.49
CA LYS A 146 -32.76 -27.69 -8.52
C LYS A 146 -33.72 -26.63 -9.06
N ASN A 147 -33.23 -25.59 -9.73
CA ASN A 147 -34.10 -24.57 -10.34
C ASN A 147 -35.03 -25.17 -11.41
N LYS A 148 -34.60 -26.25 -12.07
CA LYS A 148 -35.42 -27.03 -13.02
C LYS A 148 -36.47 -27.93 -12.34
N ILE A 149 -36.32 -28.21 -11.05
CA ILE A 149 -37.29 -28.98 -10.23
C ILE A 149 -38.27 -28.03 -9.53
N ASP A 150 -37.82 -26.87 -9.04
CA ASP A 150 -38.70 -25.85 -8.43
C ASP A 150 -39.59 -25.14 -9.46
N THR A 151 -39.23 -25.12 -10.75
CA THR A 151 -40.09 -24.59 -11.83
C THR A 151 -41.26 -25.51 -12.20
N ASP A 152 -41.25 -26.76 -11.75
CA ASP A 152 -42.34 -27.74 -11.94
C ASP A 152 -43.26 -27.85 -10.69
N GLY A 153 -43.02 -27.03 -9.65
CA GLY A 153 -43.77 -27.11 -8.39
C GLY A 153 -43.76 -25.82 -7.57
N LYS A 154 -44.86 -25.06 -7.68
CA LYS A 154 -45.31 -23.93 -6.83
C LYS A 154 -44.40 -22.69 -6.73
N ASN A 155 -44.87 -21.64 -7.40
CA ASN A 155 -44.53 -20.24 -7.13
C ASN A 155 -44.79 -19.90 -5.65
N THR A 156 -43.73 -19.65 -4.89
CA THR A 156 -43.83 -18.87 -3.65
C THR A 156 -42.75 -17.79 -3.69
N ILE A 157 -43.20 -16.55 -3.71
CA ILE A 157 -42.41 -15.34 -3.64
C ILE A 157 -41.66 -15.37 -2.30
N GLN A 158 -40.33 -15.42 -2.33
CA GLN A 158 -39.53 -15.18 -1.14
C GLN A 158 -38.40 -14.19 -1.42
N GLU A 159 -38.34 -13.24 -0.51
CA GLU A 159 -37.60 -11.99 -0.48
C GLU A 159 -36.11 -12.10 -0.82
N MET A 160 -35.67 -11.01 -1.41
CA MET A 160 -34.32 -10.72 -1.87
C MET A 160 -33.37 -10.52 -0.69
N GLU A 161 -32.87 -11.61 -0.11
CA GLU A 161 -31.67 -11.59 0.73
C GLU A 161 -30.74 -12.77 0.39
N MET A 162 -29.47 -12.42 0.15
CA MET A 162 -28.29 -13.30 0.19
C MET A 162 -27.98 -14.14 -1.07
N GLU A 163 -27.33 -13.50 -2.05
CA GLU A 163 -26.49 -14.23 -3.02
C GLU A 163 -25.33 -14.94 -2.29
N ALA A 164 -25.14 -16.22 -2.67
CA ALA A 164 -24.11 -17.17 -2.27
C ALA A 164 -24.30 -17.92 -0.93
N THR A 165 -25.20 -18.92 -0.91
CA THR A 165 -24.83 -20.32 -0.60
C THR A 165 -26.06 -21.25 -0.75
N PRO A 166 -26.05 -22.28 -1.62
CA PRO A 166 -27.11 -23.28 -1.58
C PRO A 166 -27.03 -24.07 -0.28
N LEU A 167 -28.20 -24.24 0.34
CA LEU A 167 -28.43 -24.70 1.71
C LEU A 167 -28.02 -26.17 1.99
N ARG A 168 -27.27 -26.85 1.12
CA ARG A 168 -26.91 -28.28 1.29
C ARG A 168 -25.54 -28.69 0.73
N SER A 169 -24.54 -27.82 0.73
CA SER A 169 -23.14 -28.25 0.48
C SER A 169 -22.48 -28.76 1.77
N SER A 170 -21.62 -29.78 1.63
CA SER A 170 -20.78 -30.30 2.72
C SER A 170 -19.93 -29.18 3.32
N ARG A 171 -19.45 -29.31 4.56
CA ARG A 171 -18.59 -28.29 5.19
C ARG A 171 -17.38 -27.93 4.31
N ILE A 172 -16.81 -28.94 3.65
CA ILE A 172 -15.68 -28.80 2.72
C ILE A 172 -16.12 -28.03 1.46
N GLY A 173 -17.28 -28.36 0.89
CA GLY A 173 -17.82 -27.62 -0.26
C GLY A 173 -18.02 -26.12 0.01
N LYS A 174 -18.45 -25.74 1.22
CA LYS A 174 -18.57 -24.33 1.61
C LYS A 174 -17.24 -23.60 1.67
N VAL A 175 -16.20 -24.28 2.16
CA VAL A 175 -14.82 -23.74 2.20
C VAL A 175 -14.30 -23.58 0.77
N LEU A 176 -14.45 -24.59 -0.09
CA LEU A 176 -14.00 -24.53 -1.49
C LEU A 176 -14.67 -23.39 -2.27
N LEU A 177 -15.96 -23.13 -2.03
CA LEU A 177 -16.67 -22.01 -2.66
C LEU A 177 -16.08 -20.64 -2.27
N CYS A 178 -15.49 -20.48 -1.08
CA CYS A 178 -14.80 -19.23 -0.71
C CYS A 178 -13.58 -18.96 -1.61
N PHE A 179 -12.93 -20.01 -2.09
CA PHE A 179 -11.75 -19.90 -2.96
C PHE A 179 -12.10 -19.87 -4.46
N SER A 180 -13.38 -19.91 -4.84
CA SER A 180 -13.79 -19.85 -6.24
C SER A 180 -13.47 -18.50 -6.86
N ALA A 181 -12.62 -18.48 -7.88
CA ALA A 181 -12.29 -17.28 -8.64
C ALA A 181 -13.52 -16.68 -9.33
N TYR A 182 -14.45 -17.53 -9.79
CA TYR A 182 -15.68 -17.08 -10.46
C TYR A 182 -16.61 -16.31 -9.51
N THR A 183 -16.90 -16.89 -8.34
CA THR A 183 -17.76 -16.24 -7.34
C THR A 183 -17.09 -14.98 -6.78
N ASN A 184 -15.79 -15.04 -6.49
CA ASN A 184 -15.05 -13.88 -5.99
C ASN A 184 -14.97 -12.75 -7.02
N THR A 185 -14.80 -13.05 -8.31
CA THR A 185 -14.83 -12.06 -9.38
C THR A 185 -16.17 -11.32 -9.43
N LYS A 186 -17.29 -12.05 -9.32
CA LYS A 186 -18.61 -11.40 -9.25
C LYS A 186 -18.75 -10.47 -8.06
N ILE A 187 -18.24 -10.88 -6.89
CA ILE A 187 -18.27 -10.05 -5.68
C ILE A 187 -17.43 -8.78 -5.88
N ILE A 188 -16.22 -8.90 -6.43
CA ILE A 188 -15.31 -7.77 -6.65
C ILE A 188 -15.94 -6.77 -7.62
N PHE A 189 -16.48 -7.23 -8.75
CA PHE A 189 -17.04 -6.37 -9.80
C PHE A 189 -18.52 -5.98 -9.61
N ASN A 190 -19.16 -6.36 -8.50
CA ASN A 190 -20.56 -6.02 -8.26
C ASN A 190 -20.77 -4.51 -8.03
N THR A 191 -21.46 -3.81 -8.92
CA THR A 191 -21.72 -2.37 -8.80
C THR A 191 -22.96 -2.03 -7.98
N LYS A 192 -23.73 -3.04 -7.51
CA LYS A 192 -24.88 -2.82 -6.63
C LYS A 192 -24.38 -2.48 -5.23
N LEU A 193 -24.88 -1.36 -4.69
CA LEU A 193 -24.58 -0.89 -3.34
C LEU A 193 -25.78 -1.16 -2.43
N HIS A 194 -25.50 -1.51 -1.17
CA HIS A 194 -26.54 -1.64 -0.13
C HIS A 194 -27.13 -0.26 0.21
N ALA A 195 -28.37 -0.24 0.71
CA ALA A 195 -29.09 1.00 1.07
C ALA A 195 -28.33 1.85 2.11
N ASP A 196 -27.57 1.22 3.00
CA ASP A 196 -26.77 1.88 4.03
C ASP A 196 -25.33 2.23 3.60
N ALA A 197 -24.95 1.93 2.37
CA ALA A 197 -23.62 2.25 1.87
C ALA A 197 -23.48 3.76 1.60
N LEU A 198 -22.25 4.28 1.77
CA LEU A 198 -21.90 5.66 1.46
C LEU A 198 -21.20 5.70 0.09
N PRO A 199 -21.89 6.01 -1.03
CA PRO A 199 -21.34 5.76 -2.37
C PRO A 199 -20.07 6.55 -2.67
N ILE A 200 -19.97 7.79 -2.14
CA ILE A 200 -18.84 8.69 -2.36
C ILE A 200 -17.50 8.14 -1.85
N ILE A 201 -17.55 7.21 -0.89
CA ILE A 201 -16.34 6.61 -0.32
C ILE A 201 -15.61 5.81 -1.39
N HIS A 202 -16.33 5.21 -2.34
CA HIS A 202 -15.69 4.49 -3.44
C HIS A 202 -14.84 5.43 -4.31
N GLY A 203 -15.39 6.58 -4.69
CA GLY A 203 -14.66 7.61 -5.43
C GLY A 203 -13.46 8.16 -4.65
N LEU A 204 -13.66 8.53 -3.37
CA LEU A 204 -12.57 9.06 -2.53
C LEU A 204 -11.42 8.06 -2.40
N LYS A 205 -11.70 6.79 -2.08
CA LYS A 205 -10.66 5.76 -1.95
C LYS A 205 -9.91 5.54 -3.26
N PHE A 206 -10.62 5.50 -4.38
CA PHE A 206 -10.01 5.25 -5.68
C PHE A 206 -9.12 6.41 -6.13
N LEU A 207 -9.62 7.65 -6.07
CA LEU A 207 -8.86 8.84 -6.47
C LEU A 207 -7.65 9.07 -5.55
N SER A 208 -7.81 8.90 -4.23
CA SER A 208 -6.68 8.95 -3.30
C SER A 208 -5.64 7.85 -3.58
N MET A 209 -6.07 6.64 -3.97
CA MET A 209 -5.14 5.58 -4.36
C MET A 209 -4.38 5.91 -5.65
N CYS A 210 -5.05 6.51 -6.65
CA CYS A 210 -4.38 6.98 -7.87
C CYS A 210 -3.31 8.03 -7.55
N TRP A 211 -3.64 8.97 -6.66
CA TRP A 211 -2.72 10.02 -6.26
C TRP A 211 -1.53 9.49 -5.44
N LEU A 212 -1.77 8.54 -4.53
CA LEU A 212 -0.71 7.85 -3.80
C LEU A 212 0.23 7.11 -4.75
N LEU A 213 -0.32 6.38 -5.72
CA LEU A 213 0.51 5.68 -6.70
C LEU A 213 1.36 6.66 -7.51
N ALA A 214 0.79 7.81 -7.90
CA ALA A 214 1.51 8.83 -8.65
C ALA A 214 2.76 9.32 -7.90
N GLY A 215 2.73 9.41 -6.57
CA GLY A 215 3.90 9.78 -5.78
C GLY A 215 4.81 8.63 -5.36
N HIS A 216 4.26 7.45 -5.09
CA HIS A 216 5.07 6.26 -4.76
C HIS A 216 5.98 5.84 -5.92
N VAL A 217 5.50 5.93 -7.17
CA VAL A 217 6.31 5.55 -8.35
C VAL A 217 7.63 6.32 -8.39
N PRO A 218 7.67 7.67 -8.45
CA PRO A 218 8.93 8.41 -8.46
C PRO A 218 9.73 8.22 -7.15
N MET A 219 9.08 8.06 -5.99
CA MET A 219 9.75 7.79 -4.72
C MET A 219 10.56 6.49 -4.75
N TYR A 220 9.93 5.37 -5.13
CA TYR A 220 10.61 4.06 -5.21
C TYR A 220 11.46 3.88 -6.48
N MET A 221 11.31 4.75 -7.48
CA MET A 221 12.21 4.81 -8.64
C MET A 221 13.51 5.59 -8.36
N ALA A 222 13.55 6.39 -7.29
CA ALA A 222 14.67 7.28 -7.00
C ALA A 222 16.02 6.54 -6.90
N ASP A 223 16.02 5.34 -6.32
CA ASP A 223 17.21 4.47 -6.20
C ASP A 223 17.82 4.08 -7.55
N TYR A 224 17.02 4.07 -8.62
CA TYR A 224 17.39 3.58 -9.96
C TYR A 224 17.51 4.70 -11.01
N THR A 225 17.35 5.95 -10.57
CA THR A 225 17.38 7.13 -11.44
C THR A 225 18.81 7.63 -11.58
N ASP A 226 19.24 7.93 -12.80
CA ASP A 226 20.60 8.45 -13.07
C ASP A 226 20.73 9.96 -12.80
N ASN A 227 19.69 10.74 -13.10
CA ASN A 227 19.65 12.19 -12.92
C ASN A 227 18.93 12.64 -11.64
N LYS A 228 19.28 12.03 -10.49
CA LYS A 228 18.62 12.28 -9.18
C LYS A 228 18.47 13.76 -8.84
N VAL A 229 19.51 14.57 -9.07
CA VAL A 229 19.51 16.03 -8.82
C VAL A 229 18.42 16.76 -9.61
N TRP A 230 18.19 16.35 -10.86
CA TRP A 230 17.14 16.94 -11.70
C TRP A 230 15.74 16.57 -11.18
N ALA A 231 15.53 15.29 -10.83
CA ALA A 231 14.28 14.83 -10.22
C ALA A 231 13.98 15.58 -8.90
N TRP A 232 15.03 15.94 -8.18
CA TRP A 232 14.95 16.72 -6.95
C TRP A 232 14.56 18.18 -7.19
N LYS A 233 15.24 18.89 -8.10
CA LYS A 233 14.86 20.26 -8.50
C LYS A 233 13.45 20.32 -9.07
N PHE A 234 13.02 19.27 -9.78
CA PHE A 234 11.67 19.14 -10.27
C PHE A 234 10.64 19.18 -9.13
N SER A 235 10.97 18.67 -7.94
CA SER A 235 10.06 18.65 -6.79
C SER A 235 9.69 20.05 -6.25
N ASP A 236 10.43 21.09 -6.63
CA ASP A 236 10.20 22.48 -6.19
C ASP A 236 9.23 23.23 -7.10
N GLY A 237 8.92 22.70 -8.29
CA GLY A 237 7.98 23.34 -9.22
C GLY A 237 6.56 23.49 -8.63
N PHE A 238 5.86 24.56 -9.00
CA PHE A 238 4.53 24.89 -8.45
C PHE A 238 3.51 23.80 -8.75
N THR A 239 3.43 23.40 -10.02
CA THR A 239 2.54 22.33 -10.47
C THR A 239 2.91 20.97 -9.87
N ASN A 240 4.18 20.79 -9.52
CA ASN A 240 4.73 19.54 -9.02
C ASN A 240 4.40 19.31 -7.54
N GLN A 241 3.97 20.36 -6.82
CA GLN A 241 3.47 20.23 -5.44
C GLN A 241 2.31 19.25 -5.33
N ILE A 242 1.49 19.11 -6.38
CA ILE A 242 0.44 18.08 -6.43
C ILE A 242 1.07 16.68 -6.30
N LEU A 243 2.11 16.38 -7.07
CA LEU A 243 2.77 15.08 -7.04
C LEU A 243 3.53 14.85 -5.73
N MET A 244 4.25 15.87 -5.26
CA MET A 244 5.12 15.79 -4.08
C MET A 244 4.33 15.66 -2.77
N ASN A 245 3.11 16.22 -2.70
CA ASN A 245 2.23 16.09 -1.54
C ASN A 245 1.28 14.90 -1.62
N SER A 246 1.56 13.90 -2.46
CA SER A 246 0.79 12.66 -2.58
C SER A 246 0.58 11.90 -1.27
N HIS A 247 1.47 12.08 -0.28
CA HIS A 247 1.33 11.52 1.06
C HIS A 247 0.03 11.95 1.77
N LEU A 248 -0.57 13.08 1.40
CA LEU A 248 -1.89 13.52 1.90
C LEU A 248 -3.02 12.56 1.50
N GLY A 249 -2.82 11.75 0.46
CA GLY A 249 -3.71 10.64 0.13
C GLY A 249 -3.84 9.65 1.28
N VAL A 250 -2.76 9.39 2.03
CA VAL A 250 -2.78 8.54 3.23
C VAL A 250 -3.65 9.16 4.32
N ASP A 251 -3.57 10.48 4.49
CA ASP A 251 -4.40 11.21 5.46
C ASP A 251 -5.89 11.14 5.10
N THR A 252 -6.24 11.13 3.80
CA THR A 252 -7.61 10.84 3.36
C THR A 252 -8.04 9.42 3.76
N PHE A 253 -7.17 8.42 3.64
CA PHE A 253 -7.48 7.07 4.09
C PHE A 253 -7.65 6.97 5.60
N PHE A 254 -6.82 7.65 6.41
CA PHE A 254 -7.02 7.73 7.86
C PHE A 254 -8.36 8.38 8.22
N PHE A 255 -8.71 9.49 7.56
CA PHE A 255 -10.01 10.13 7.71
C PHE A 255 -11.16 9.16 7.39
N LEU A 256 -11.10 8.45 6.27
CA LEU A 256 -12.12 7.48 5.88
C LEU A 256 -12.24 6.31 6.86
N SER A 257 -11.12 5.80 7.38
CA SER A 257 -11.11 4.76 8.42
C SER A 257 -11.83 5.23 9.70
N GLY A 258 -11.53 6.43 10.18
CA GLY A 258 -12.18 7.06 11.33
C GLY A 258 -13.67 7.32 11.12
N LEU A 259 -14.02 7.85 9.95
CA LEU A 259 -15.40 8.10 9.52
C LEU A 259 -16.24 6.82 9.54
N LEU A 260 -15.74 5.76 8.89
CA LEU A 260 -16.47 4.52 8.72
C LEU A 260 -16.66 3.78 10.05
N VAL A 261 -15.64 3.73 10.92
CA VAL A 261 -15.78 3.06 12.21
C VAL A 261 -16.80 3.78 13.10
N ALA A 262 -16.74 5.12 13.17
CA ALA A 262 -17.68 5.90 13.98
C ALA A 262 -19.10 5.81 13.42
N TYR A 263 -19.27 6.04 12.11
CA TYR A 263 -20.57 6.03 11.44
C TYR A 263 -21.30 4.69 11.64
N PHE A 264 -20.67 3.57 11.28
CA PHE A 264 -21.32 2.26 11.37
C PHE A 264 -21.54 1.80 12.80
N TYR A 265 -20.60 2.10 13.72
CA TYR A 265 -20.77 1.73 15.12
C TYR A 265 -21.94 2.47 15.76
N ILE A 266 -22.02 3.80 15.58
CA ILE A 266 -23.11 4.60 16.15
C ILE A 266 -24.45 4.20 15.52
N LYS A 267 -24.50 4.01 14.19
CA LYS A 267 -25.71 3.57 13.49
C LYS A 267 -26.22 2.21 13.96
N ASP A 268 -25.33 1.23 14.14
CA ASP A 268 -25.69 -0.10 14.68
C ASP A 268 -26.28 -0.01 16.10
N LYS A 269 -25.78 0.92 16.93
CA LYS A 269 -26.31 1.15 18.29
C LYS A 269 -27.62 1.93 18.31
N MET A 270 -27.87 2.81 17.34
CA MET A 270 -29.15 3.53 17.21
C MET A 270 -30.28 2.59 16.75
N ASN A 271 -29.98 1.64 15.87
CA ASN A 271 -30.98 0.73 15.29
C ASN A 271 -31.37 -0.45 16.20
N LYS A 272 -30.59 -0.75 17.25
CA LYS A 272 -30.93 -1.79 18.23
C LYS A 272 -31.65 -1.14 19.41
N ASP A 273 -32.89 -1.54 19.67
CA ASP A 273 -33.60 -1.16 20.88
C ASP A 273 -32.71 -1.41 22.11
N ARG A 274 -32.60 -0.41 22.99
CA ARG A 274 -31.69 -0.33 24.15
C ARG A 274 -31.92 -1.42 25.24
N ILE A 275 -32.59 -2.52 24.94
CA ILE A 275 -33.18 -3.48 25.89
C ILE A 275 -32.20 -4.61 26.27
N GLN A 276 -30.88 -4.38 26.27
CA GLN A 276 -29.94 -5.37 26.84
C GLN A 276 -29.16 -4.78 28.01
N PRO A 277 -29.17 -5.45 29.19
CA PRO A 277 -28.44 -4.98 30.35
C PRO A 277 -26.94 -4.93 30.05
N LEU A 278 -26.36 -3.75 30.27
CA LEU A 278 -24.99 -3.38 29.91
C LEU A 278 -23.99 -3.98 30.91
N THR A 279 -23.62 -5.24 30.75
CA THR A 279 -22.54 -5.83 31.56
C THR A 279 -21.17 -5.45 30.96
N TYR A 280 -20.21 -5.03 31.79
CA TYR A 280 -18.81 -4.74 31.38
C TYR A 280 -18.19 -5.88 30.54
N LYS A 281 -18.47 -7.14 30.92
CA LYS A 281 -18.02 -8.33 30.17
C LYS A 281 -18.51 -8.34 28.71
N ALA A 282 -19.72 -7.85 28.44
CA ALA A 282 -20.27 -7.78 27.08
C ALA A 282 -19.54 -6.72 26.23
N LYS A 283 -19.18 -5.57 26.83
CA LYS A 283 -18.44 -4.49 26.16
C LYS A 283 -17.01 -4.89 25.84
N ILE A 284 -16.33 -5.57 26.76
CA ILE A 284 -14.99 -6.13 26.53
C ILE A 284 -15.04 -7.17 25.41
N ASN A 285 -16.02 -8.08 25.41
CA ASN A 285 -16.17 -9.05 24.34
C ASN A 285 -16.50 -8.40 22.99
N GLU A 286 -17.30 -7.33 22.98
CA GLU A 286 -17.56 -6.53 21.78
C GLU A 286 -16.28 -5.90 21.22
N PHE A 287 -15.46 -5.29 22.08
CA PHE A 287 -14.15 -4.74 21.72
C PHE A 287 -13.27 -5.78 21.02
N PHE A 288 -13.01 -6.92 21.67
CA PHE A 288 -12.16 -7.97 21.10
C PHE A 288 -12.71 -8.53 19.80
N LEU A 289 -14.04 -8.67 19.68
CA LEU A 289 -14.67 -9.19 18.47
C LEU A 289 -14.54 -8.22 17.28
N LEU A 290 -14.66 -6.91 17.51
CA LEU A 290 -14.46 -5.89 16.47
C LEU A 290 -12.99 -5.83 16.02
N VAL A 291 -12.04 -5.84 16.96
CA VAL A 291 -10.59 -5.86 16.70
C VAL A 291 -10.20 -7.13 15.93
N LEU A 292 -10.59 -8.30 16.42
CA LEU A 292 -10.28 -9.57 15.79
C LEU A 292 -10.85 -9.68 14.37
N ARG A 293 -12.07 -9.15 14.15
CA ARG A 293 -12.69 -9.16 12.82
C ARG A 293 -11.87 -8.32 11.82
N ARG A 294 -11.40 -7.14 12.22
CA ARG A 294 -10.55 -6.30 11.35
C ARG A 294 -9.19 -6.96 11.13
N PHE A 295 -8.60 -7.52 12.18
CA PHE A 295 -7.31 -8.23 12.10
C PHE A 295 -7.36 -9.37 11.07
N ILE A 296 -8.30 -10.32 11.21
CA ILE A 296 -8.38 -11.46 10.28
C ILE A 296 -8.70 -11.03 8.84
N ARG A 297 -9.39 -9.89 8.66
CA ARG A 297 -9.68 -9.34 7.32
C ARG A 297 -8.44 -8.81 6.61
N LEU A 298 -7.54 -8.12 7.33
CA LEU A 298 -6.39 -7.43 6.73
C LEU A 298 -5.14 -8.31 6.69
N THR A 299 -4.87 -9.04 7.77
CA THR A 299 -3.61 -9.77 7.96
C THR A 299 -3.27 -10.77 6.83
N PRO A 300 -4.20 -11.59 6.27
CA PRO A 300 -3.84 -12.60 5.28
C PRO A 300 -3.18 -12.02 4.02
N ALA A 301 -3.77 -10.98 3.42
CA ALA A 301 -3.20 -10.34 2.24
C ALA A 301 -1.89 -9.62 2.57
N TYR A 302 -1.81 -8.99 3.75
CA TYR A 302 -0.60 -8.31 4.22
C TYR A 302 0.58 -9.28 4.39
N MET A 303 0.36 -10.44 5.03
CA MET A 303 1.39 -11.45 5.22
C MET A 303 1.78 -12.13 3.88
N MET A 304 0.84 -12.28 2.95
CA MET A 304 1.15 -12.79 1.61
C MET A 304 2.11 -11.84 0.87
N VAL A 305 1.84 -10.53 0.91
CA VAL A 305 2.70 -9.52 0.29
C VAL A 305 4.07 -9.44 0.96
N LEU A 306 4.13 -9.56 2.29
CA LEU A 306 5.39 -9.67 3.02
C LEU A 306 6.22 -10.86 2.53
N ALA A 307 5.58 -12.01 2.36
CA ALA A 307 6.23 -13.23 1.88
C ALA A 307 6.73 -13.09 0.43
N ILE A 308 5.93 -12.49 -0.46
CA ILE A 308 6.34 -12.18 -1.84
C ILE A 308 7.52 -11.20 -1.85
N SER A 309 7.50 -10.17 -1.00
CA SER A 309 8.60 -9.20 -0.87
C SER A 309 9.92 -9.87 -0.49
N HIS A 310 9.88 -10.76 0.51
CA HIS A 310 11.06 -11.51 0.95
C HIS A 310 11.65 -12.38 -0.17
N VAL A 311 10.81 -13.16 -0.84
CA VAL A 311 11.24 -14.03 -1.96
C VAL A 311 11.79 -13.21 -3.12
N SER A 312 11.08 -12.16 -3.52
CA SER A 312 11.49 -11.29 -4.64
C SER A 312 12.82 -10.61 -4.35
N SER A 313 12.99 -10.06 -3.15
CA SER A 313 14.23 -9.41 -2.72
C SER A 313 15.41 -10.38 -2.67
N THR A 314 15.19 -11.64 -2.26
CA THR A 314 16.25 -12.67 -2.23
C THR A 314 16.74 -12.99 -3.64
N TRP A 315 15.84 -13.04 -4.62
CA TRP A 315 16.19 -13.24 -6.02
C TRP A 315 16.91 -12.02 -6.60
N PHE A 316 16.33 -10.82 -6.45
CA PHE A 316 16.91 -9.58 -6.98
C PHE A 316 18.26 -9.24 -6.38
N ASP A 317 18.54 -9.60 -5.12
CA ASP A 317 19.87 -9.42 -4.55
C ASP A 317 20.95 -10.16 -5.37
N LYS A 318 20.62 -11.29 -5.98
CA LYS A 318 21.56 -12.11 -6.77
C LYS A 318 21.58 -11.77 -8.24
N THR A 319 20.44 -11.37 -8.81
CA THR A 319 20.30 -11.21 -10.27
C THR A 319 20.33 -9.77 -10.76
N SER A 320 19.96 -8.80 -9.91
CA SER A 320 19.92 -7.39 -10.31
C SER A 320 21.32 -6.77 -10.29
N PRO A 321 21.67 -5.96 -11.31
CA PRO A 321 22.89 -5.16 -11.27
C PRO A 321 22.78 -3.99 -10.29
N PHE A 322 21.59 -3.61 -9.83
CA PHE A 322 21.40 -2.45 -8.97
C PHE A 322 21.68 -2.74 -7.49
N TYR A 323 22.24 -1.74 -6.81
CA TYR A 323 22.34 -1.72 -5.36
C TYR A 323 20.99 -1.30 -4.75
N VAL A 324 20.39 -2.16 -3.93
CA VAL A 324 19.08 -1.89 -3.32
C VAL A 324 19.28 -1.34 -1.90
N TYR A 325 18.70 -0.17 -1.61
CA TYR A 325 18.70 0.41 -0.26
C TYR A 325 17.86 -0.45 0.70
N GLU A 326 16.59 -0.67 0.34
CA GLU A 326 15.70 -1.53 1.10
C GLU A 326 15.99 -3.01 0.80
N ARG A 327 16.45 -3.75 1.81
CA ARG A 327 16.78 -5.18 1.70
C ARG A 327 15.81 -6.07 2.49
N PRO A 328 14.55 -6.26 2.04
CA PRO A 328 13.59 -7.14 2.69
C PRO A 328 14.10 -8.54 3.01
N HIS A 329 14.96 -9.12 2.15
CA HIS A 329 15.51 -10.45 2.42
C HIS A 329 16.32 -10.52 3.72
N GLU A 330 17.03 -9.46 4.08
CA GLU A 330 17.77 -9.36 5.35
C GLU A 330 16.87 -8.93 6.51
N THR A 331 16.11 -7.84 6.35
CA THR A 331 15.35 -7.22 7.44
C THR A 331 14.10 -8.02 7.83
N CYS A 332 13.36 -8.56 6.86
CA CYS A 332 12.16 -9.35 7.13
C CYS A 332 12.49 -10.66 7.85
N SER A 333 13.64 -11.28 7.58
CA SER A 333 14.05 -12.51 8.27
C SER A 333 14.12 -12.32 9.80
N LYS A 334 14.50 -11.11 10.25
CA LYS A 334 14.64 -10.75 11.66
C LYS A 334 13.37 -10.14 12.26
N TYR A 335 12.62 -9.37 11.48
CA TYR A 335 11.60 -8.46 12.01
C TYR A 335 10.18 -8.63 11.44
N TRP A 336 9.89 -9.67 10.64
CA TRP A 336 8.55 -9.90 10.06
C TRP A 336 7.41 -9.89 11.09
N TRP A 337 7.66 -10.35 12.32
CA TRP A 337 6.66 -10.42 13.39
C TRP A 337 6.15 -9.03 13.80
N ARG A 338 6.93 -7.96 13.60
CA ARG A 338 6.52 -6.58 13.86
C ARG A 338 5.39 -6.14 12.91
N ASN A 339 5.42 -6.61 11.67
CA ASN A 339 4.36 -6.39 10.70
C ASN A 339 3.10 -7.17 11.10
N LEU A 340 3.23 -8.42 11.52
CA LEU A 340 2.09 -9.24 12.01
C LEU A 340 1.39 -8.59 13.21
N LEU A 341 2.16 -8.03 14.14
CA LEU A 341 1.63 -7.34 15.32
C LEU A 341 1.18 -5.89 15.07
N TYR A 342 1.34 -5.38 13.84
CA TYR A 342 1.01 -3.99 13.49
C TYR A 342 1.76 -2.94 14.33
N ILE A 343 3.06 -3.17 14.58
CA ILE A 343 3.92 -2.27 15.38
C ILE A 343 5.19 -1.84 14.64
N ASN A 344 5.33 -2.17 13.35
CA ASN A 344 6.57 -1.87 12.61
C ASN A 344 6.87 -0.37 12.49
N ASN A 345 5.85 0.50 12.60
CA ASN A 345 6.00 1.96 12.57
C ASN A 345 6.54 2.57 13.88
N LEU A 346 6.76 1.77 14.92
CA LEU A 346 7.37 2.21 16.19
C LEU A 346 8.91 2.05 16.19
N PHE A 347 9.48 1.57 15.09
CA PHE A 347 10.91 1.33 14.93
C PHE A 347 11.42 2.11 13.71
N GLY A 348 12.73 2.40 13.67
CA GLY A 348 13.30 3.20 12.58
C GLY A 348 13.30 2.49 11.23
N LEU A 349 13.32 3.29 10.16
CA LEU A 349 13.22 2.88 8.75
C LEU A 349 14.16 1.72 8.38
N LYS A 350 15.42 1.78 8.82
CA LYS A 350 16.46 0.77 8.52
C LYS A 350 16.12 -0.64 9.02
N THR A 351 15.19 -0.75 9.99
CA THR A 351 14.75 -2.05 10.55
C THR A 351 13.35 -2.46 10.10
N MET A 352 12.73 -1.68 9.21
CA MET A 352 11.44 -2.03 8.62
C MET A 352 11.62 -3.05 7.49
N CYS A 353 10.71 -4.01 7.42
CA CYS A 353 10.66 -5.04 6.38
C CYS A 353 10.05 -4.51 5.07
N MET A 354 9.05 -3.64 5.17
CA MET A 354 8.39 -2.96 4.06
C MET A 354 8.14 -1.53 4.50
N SER A 355 8.87 -0.56 3.95
CA SER A 355 8.81 0.82 4.42
C SER A 355 7.38 1.36 4.40
N TRP A 356 6.64 1.19 3.28
CA TRP A 356 5.25 1.63 3.15
C TRP A 356 4.29 1.06 4.20
N SER A 357 4.56 -0.11 4.78
CA SER A 357 3.59 -0.79 5.63
C SER A 357 3.31 -0.10 6.97
N TRP A 358 4.07 0.96 7.30
CA TRP A 358 3.87 1.82 8.47
C TRP A 358 2.41 2.30 8.61
N TYR A 359 1.77 2.65 7.49
CA TYR A 359 0.40 3.18 7.47
C TYR A 359 -0.60 2.16 7.99
N LEU A 360 -0.45 0.89 7.61
CA LEU A 360 -1.38 -0.16 8.02
C LEU A 360 -1.26 -0.44 9.53
N SER A 361 -0.04 -0.31 10.07
CA SER A 361 0.20 -0.39 11.51
C SER A 361 -0.41 0.77 12.27
N ALA A 362 -0.21 2.00 11.80
CA ALA A 362 -0.86 3.18 12.37
C ALA A 362 -2.40 3.08 12.30
N ASP A 363 -2.97 2.62 11.18
CA ASP A 363 -4.41 2.47 10.97
C ASP A 363 -5.03 1.41 11.91
N MET A 364 -4.34 0.29 12.15
CA MET A 364 -4.78 -0.69 13.15
C MET A 364 -4.71 -0.13 14.57
N GLN A 365 -3.63 0.59 14.92
CA GLN A 365 -3.47 1.23 16.23
C GLN A 365 -4.59 2.27 16.48
N PHE A 366 -4.86 3.14 15.50
CA PHE A 366 -5.97 4.10 15.58
C PHE A 366 -7.32 3.40 15.67
N PHE A 367 -7.53 2.29 14.96
CA PHE A 367 -8.77 1.52 15.07
C PHE A 367 -9.00 0.96 16.48
N ILE A 368 -7.96 0.40 17.10
CA ILE A 368 -8.03 -0.13 18.46
C ILE A 368 -8.44 0.98 19.43
N ILE A 369 -7.78 2.14 19.36
CA ILE A 369 -8.10 3.31 20.20
C ILE A 369 -9.53 3.81 19.91
N ALA A 370 -9.91 3.92 18.64
CA ALA A 370 -11.22 4.38 18.22
C ALA A 370 -12.36 3.50 18.72
N VAL A 371 -12.24 2.17 18.60
CA VAL A 371 -13.24 1.24 19.11
C VAL A 371 -13.34 1.33 20.64
N ALA A 372 -12.21 1.46 21.34
CA ALA A 372 -12.22 1.67 22.79
C ALA A 372 -12.97 2.96 23.17
N LEU A 373 -12.69 4.07 22.49
CA LEU A 373 -13.36 5.35 22.73
C LEU A 373 -14.85 5.32 22.37
N LEU A 374 -15.23 4.67 21.27
CA LEU A 374 -16.63 4.51 20.87
C LEU A 374 -17.42 3.60 21.83
N ILE A 375 -16.77 2.57 22.38
CA ILE A 375 -17.37 1.74 23.44
C ILE A 375 -17.52 2.55 24.72
N LEU A 376 -16.48 3.29 25.10
CA LEU A 376 -16.50 4.17 26.27
C LEU A 376 -17.58 5.25 26.13
N SER A 377 -17.78 5.83 24.95
CA SER A 377 -18.77 6.88 24.72
C SER A 377 -20.20 6.41 24.94
N THR A 378 -20.47 5.10 24.87
CA THR A 378 -21.78 4.52 25.20
C THR A 378 -22.06 4.44 26.70
N MET A 379 -21.02 4.57 27.54
CA MET A 379 -21.13 4.53 29.01
C MET A 379 -20.86 5.92 29.61
N TYR A 380 -19.81 6.59 29.13
CA TYR A 380 -19.33 7.87 29.62
C TYR A 380 -18.99 8.79 28.44
N PHE A 381 -20.02 9.40 27.85
CA PHE A 381 -19.86 10.23 26.65
C PHE A 381 -18.87 11.39 26.84
N TYR A 382 -19.03 12.18 27.91
CA TYR A 382 -18.17 13.33 28.18
C TYR A 382 -16.71 12.95 28.43
N ILE A 383 -16.46 11.82 29.10
CA ILE A 383 -15.10 11.30 29.32
C ILE A 383 -14.47 10.89 28.00
N ALA A 384 -15.20 10.15 27.16
CA ALA A 384 -14.72 9.75 25.84
C ALA A 384 -14.38 10.97 24.96
N MET A 385 -15.22 12.02 25.00
CA MET A 385 -14.97 13.28 24.30
C MET A 385 -13.75 14.04 24.85
N ALA A 386 -13.58 14.08 26.18
CA ALA A 386 -12.40 14.69 26.81
C ALA A 386 -11.10 13.99 26.38
N ILE A 387 -11.08 12.65 26.39
CA ILE A 387 -9.92 11.86 25.93
C ILE A 387 -9.67 12.10 24.44
N LEU A 388 -10.71 12.10 23.61
CA LEU A 388 -10.59 12.35 22.17
C LEU A 388 -9.96 13.72 21.88
N SER A 389 -10.44 14.76 22.57
CA SER A 389 -9.91 16.12 22.46
C SER A 389 -8.47 16.22 22.96
N ALA A 390 -8.15 15.56 24.08
CA ALA A 390 -6.79 15.49 24.62
C ALA A 390 -5.81 14.81 23.64
N LEU A 391 -6.22 13.72 22.99
CA LEU A 391 -5.42 13.04 21.97
C LEU A 391 -5.19 13.92 20.73
N LEU A 392 -6.21 14.67 20.30
CA LEU A 392 -6.11 15.58 19.17
C LEU A 392 -5.14 16.73 19.47
N ILE A 393 -5.34 17.42 20.59
CA ILE A 393 -4.48 18.54 21.02
C ILE A 393 -3.06 18.03 21.28
N GLY A 394 -2.91 16.91 21.96
CA GLY A 394 -1.62 16.28 22.23
C GLY A 394 -0.86 15.95 20.94
N SER A 395 -1.55 15.39 19.93
CA SER A 395 -0.96 15.09 18.62
C SER A 395 -0.47 16.36 17.90
N ILE A 396 -1.27 17.43 17.89
CA ILE A 396 -0.92 18.70 17.25
C ILE A 396 0.26 19.35 17.97
N THR A 397 0.18 19.50 19.30
CA THR A 397 1.22 20.13 20.12
C THR A 397 2.53 19.36 20.04
N LEU A 398 2.49 18.02 20.14
CA LEU A 398 3.69 17.19 20.04
C LEU A 398 4.33 17.29 18.64
N THR A 399 3.53 17.30 17.58
CA THR A 399 4.06 17.45 16.21
C THR A 399 4.72 18.82 16.02
N GLY A 400 4.10 19.90 16.50
CA GLY A 400 4.68 21.24 16.45
C GLY A 400 5.96 21.37 17.29
N TYR A 401 5.96 20.79 18.49
CA TYR A 401 7.13 20.76 19.37
C TYR A 401 8.30 20.01 18.74
N LEU A 402 8.07 18.79 18.24
CA LEU A 402 9.10 18.02 17.55
C LEU A 402 9.61 18.76 16.31
N SER A 403 8.71 19.35 15.52
CA SER A 403 9.11 20.12 14.35
C SER A 403 9.98 21.34 14.70
N TYR A 404 9.73 21.99 15.84
CA TYR A 404 10.51 23.13 16.29
C TYR A 404 11.90 22.72 16.82
N ILE A 405 11.96 21.71 17.69
CA ILE A 405 13.21 21.24 18.31
C ILE A 405 14.18 20.64 17.28
N TYR A 406 13.65 19.93 16.29
CA TYR A 406 14.47 19.35 15.23
C TYR A 406 14.74 20.32 14.07
N GLU A 407 14.35 21.59 14.22
CA GLU A 407 14.51 22.66 13.23
C GLU A 407 14.00 22.25 11.83
N TYR A 408 12.85 21.56 11.81
CA TYR A 408 12.32 20.99 10.57
C TYR A 408 11.92 22.08 9.57
N ILE A 409 12.44 21.93 8.37
CA ILE A 409 12.09 22.72 7.19
C ILE A 409 11.45 21.75 6.19
N PRO A 410 10.36 22.10 5.49
CA PRO A 410 9.65 21.18 4.58
C PRO A 410 10.37 20.94 3.25
N THR A 411 11.70 20.85 3.27
CA THR A 411 12.54 20.38 2.15
C THR A 411 12.55 18.84 2.09
N LEU A 412 12.89 18.27 0.92
CA LEU A 412 12.82 16.82 0.74
C LEU A 412 13.87 16.06 1.56
N ASP A 413 15.09 16.58 1.69
CA ASP A 413 16.15 16.01 2.52
C ASP A 413 15.74 15.94 3.99
N GLU A 414 15.17 17.02 4.51
CA GLU A 414 14.70 17.06 5.89
C GLU A 414 13.50 16.15 6.12
N GLN A 415 12.61 16.04 5.14
CA GLN A 415 11.54 15.04 5.16
C GLN A 415 12.08 13.61 5.25
N TYR A 416 13.12 13.26 4.48
CA TYR A 416 13.77 11.95 4.55
C TYR A 416 14.50 11.75 5.88
N ARG A 417 15.28 12.74 6.33
CA ARG A 417 16.05 12.71 7.58
C ARG A 417 15.14 12.49 8.80
N LEU A 418 13.99 13.14 8.83
CA LEU A 418 13.08 13.15 9.98
C LEU A 418 11.87 12.23 9.81
N MET A 419 11.87 11.29 8.86
CA MET A 419 10.76 10.34 8.68
C MET A 419 10.45 9.54 9.95
N ASP A 420 11.48 9.08 10.66
CA ASP A 420 11.35 8.30 11.89
C ASP A 420 10.75 9.11 13.06
N VAL A 421 10.70 10.45 12.95
CA VAL A 421 10.22 11.36 14.00
C VAL A 421 8.89 12.01 13.63
N LEU A 422 8.77 12.55 12.41
CA LEU A 422 7.66 13.39 11.96
C LEU A 422 6.71 12.72 10.96
N TYR A 423 7.00 11.49 10.53
CA TYR A 423 6.23 10.80 9.49
C TYR A 423 5.63 9.45 9.94
N PHE A 424 6.45 8.47 10.34
CA PHE A 424 5.99 7.12 10.70
C PHE A 424 5.26 7.00 12.04
N PRO A 425 5.65 7.73 13.11
CA PRO A 425 5.03 7.52 14.40
C PRO A 425 3.53 7.86 14.40
N PRO A 426 2.70 7.08 15.12
CA PRO A 426 1.25 7.26 15.09
C PRO A 426 0.80 8.58 15.76
N TRP A 427 1.53 9.05 16.78
CA TRP A 427 1.16 10.26 17.53
C TRP A 427 1.28 11.56 16.72
N VAL A 428 2.06 11.60 15.63
CA VAL A 428 2.14 12.77 14.72
C VAL A 428 1.15 12.72 13.55
N ARG A 429 0.33 11.67 13.50
CA ARG A 429 -0.59 11.33 12.39
C ARG A 429 -2.03 11.08 12.86
N ALA A 430 -2.36 11.29 14.13
CA ALA A 430 -3.67 10.96 14.70
C ALA A 430 -4.79 11.91 14.23
N SER A 431 -4.48 13.18 13.90
CA SER A 431 -5.49 14.21 13.63
C SER A 431 -6.49 13.86 12.53
N PRO A 432 -6.08 13.38 11.33
CA PRO A 432 -7.03 13.01 10.27
C PRO A 432 -8.04 11.93 10.69
N TYR A 433 -7.57 10.93 11.44
CA TYR A 433 -8.42 9.85 11.91
C TYR A 433 -9.47 10.36 12.91
N ILE A 434 -9.07 11.22 13.85
CA ILE A 434 -9.98 11.84 14.83
C ILE A 434 -11.01 12.73 14.13
N VAL A 435 -10.59 13.57 13.17
CA VAL A 435 -11.49 14.38 12.35
C VAL A 435 -12.49 13.50 11.60
N GLY A 436 -12.05 12.34 11.10
CA GLY A 436 -12.91 11.30 10.53
C GLY A 436 -13.98 10.82 11.51
N MET A 437 -13.62 10.48 12.74
CA MET A 437 -14.59 10.03 13.75
C MET A 437 -15.61 11.12 14.09
N ILE A 438 -15.17 12.38 14.21
CA ILE A 438 -16.05 13.53 14.45
C ILE A 438 -17.04 13.69 13.28
N ALA A 439 -16.55 13.64 12.04
CA ALA A 439 -17.41 13.70 10.86
C ALA A 439 -18.42 12.53 10.82
N GLY A 440 -18.00 11.34 11.25
CA GLY A 440 -18.86 10.15 11.32
C GLY A 440 -19.98 10.31 12.34
N TYR A 441 -19.68 10.88 13.51
CA TYR A 441 -20.67 11.24 14.51
C TYR A 441 -21.63 12.33 14.01
N ILE A 442 -21.11 13.40 13.41
CA ILE A 442 -21.96 14.48 12.86
C ILE A 442 -22.92 13.90 11.82
N LEU A 443 -22.43 13.06 10.91
CA LEU A 443 -23.24 12.46 9.84
C LEU A 443 -24.38 11.58 10.37
N THR A 444 -24.16 10.82 11.45
CA THR A 444 -25.23 10.02 12.06
C THR A 444 -26.28 10.89 12.73
N GLN A 445 -25.89 12.00 13.37
CA GLN A 445 -26.84 12.96 13.97
C GLN A 445 -27.65 13.71 12.91
N LEU A 446 -27.04 14.08 11.78
CA LEU A 446 -27.72 14.77 10.70
C LEU A 446 -28.75 13.87 9.98
N ASN A 447 -28.56 12.55 9.99
CA ASN A 447 -29.43 11.56 9.34
C ASN A 447 -29.81 11.94 7.89
N GLY A 448 -28.85 12.50 7.14
CA GLY A 448 -29.04 12.98 5.76
C GLY A 448 -29.88 14.26 5.61
N LYS A 449 -30.27 14.92 6.71
CA LYS A 449 -31.11 16.12 6.73
C LYS A 449 -30.31 17.31 7.27
N LEU A 450 -29.67 18.07 6.38
CA LEU A 450 -29.04 19.34 6.73
C LEU A 450 -29.60 20.44 5.80
N ARG A 451 -30.35 21.39 6.36
CA ARG A 451 -30.89 22.53 5.61
C ARG A 451 -30.00 23.76 5.82
N LEU A 452 -29.15 24.05 4.84
CA LEU A 452 -28.32 25.25 4.82
C LEU A 452 -28.83 26.24 3.77
N LYS A 453 -28.65 27.54 4.04
CA LYS A 453 -28.87 28.60 3.04
C LYS A 453 -27.77 28.52 1.97
N THR A 454 -28.09 28.84 0.72
CA THR A 454 -27.15 28.79 -0.41
C THR A 454 -25.85 29.56 -0.15
N ARG A 455 -25.94 30.76 0.47
CA ARG A 455 -24.75 31.55 0.84
C ARG A 455 -23.81 30.79 1.79
N THR A 456 -24.37 30.10 2.80
CA THR A 456 -23.60 29.30 3.74
C THR A 456 -22.95 28.09 3.06
N VAL A 457 -23.67 27.42 2.15
CA VAL A 457 -23.12 26.31 1.37
C VAL A 457 -21.91 26.78 0.54
N ILE A 458 -22.01 27.92 -0.14
CA ILE A 458 -20.90 28.51 -0.91
C ILE A 458 -19.72 28.82 0.00
N LEU A 459 -19.94 29.49 1.14
CA LEU A 459 -18.88 29.81 2.09
C LEU A 459 -18.16 28.57 2.61
N CYS A 460 -18.90 27.51 2.97
CA CYS A 460 -18.31 26.26 3.43
C CYS A 460 -17.54 25.54 2.32
N TRP A 461 -18.00 25.59 1.06
CA TRP A 461 -17.25 25.06 -0.09
C TRP A 461 -15.96 25.84 -0.34
N CYS A 462 -15.99 27.17 -0.28
CA CYS A 462 -14.79 28.00 -0.38
C CYS A 462 -13.81 27.68 0.75
N PHE A 463 -14.31 27.58 1.99
CA PHE A 463 -13.49 27.24 3.15
C PHE A 463 -12.84 25.85 3.03
N GLY A 464 -13.63 24.81 2.75
CA GLY A 464 -13.11 23.44 2.61
C GLY A 464 -12.11 23.30 1.45
N SER A 465 -12.36 24.00 0.33
CA SER A 465 -11.43 24.03 -0.80
C SER A 465 -10.15 24.79 -0.45
N ALA A 466 -10.26 25.92 0.24
CA ALA A 466 -9.10 26.69 0.70
C ALA A 466 -8.23 25.87 1.66
N CYS A 467 -8.82 25.12 2.60
CA CYS A 467 -8.08 24.20 3.47
C CYS A 467 -7.22 23.21 2.66
N ASN A 468 -7.82 22.56 1.66
CA ASN A 468 -7.10 21.57 0.84
C ASN A 468 -6.03 22.21 -0.05
N ILE A 469 -6.34 23.36 -0.69
CA ILE A 469 -5.41 24.08 -1.56
C ILE A 469 -4.21 24.62 -0.77
N ILE A 470 -4.46 25.23 0.39
CA ILE A 470 -3.39 25.78 1.26
C ILE A 470 -2.46 24.65 1.72
N VAL A 471 -2.99 23.47 2.06
CA VAL A 471 -2.13 22.36 2.49
C VAL A 471 -1.27 21.83 1.34
N VAL A 472 -1.83 21.70 0.13
CA VAL A 472 -1.10 21.17 -1.05
C VAL A 472 -0.04 22.16 -1.55
N PHE A 473 -0.34 23.46 -1.60
CA PHE A 473 0.56 24.46 -2.20
C PHE A 473 1.32 25.31 -1.17
N GLY A 474 0.99 25.18 0.12
CA GLY A 474 1.57 26.00 1.20
C GLY A 474 3.09 25.81 1.38
N THR A 475 3.64 24.71 0.87
CA THR A 475 5.08 24.38 0.93
C THR A 475 5.83 24.69 -0.36
N TYR A 476 5.22 25.36 -1.35
CA TYR A 476 5.83 25.60 -2.67
C TYR A 476 7.25 26.16 -2.63
N LYS A 477 7.55 27.11 -1.75
CA LYS A 477 8.90 27.69 -1.65
C LYS A 477 9.86 26.94 -0.73
N ARG A 478 9.43 25.84 -0.09
CA ARG A 478 10.09 24.90 0.85
C ARG A 478 10.99 25.48 1.97
N GLN A 479 11.77 26.52 1.71
CA GLN A 479 12.52 27.33 2.66
C GLN A 479 11.59 28.24 3.45
N ILE A 480 10.90 27.64 4.42
CA ILE A 480 10.04 28.33 5.37
C ILE A 480 10.80 28.47 6.68
N PRO A 481 10.76 29.63 7.36
CA PRO A 481 11.37 29.77 8.68
C PRO A 481 10.82 28.73 9.67
N ILE A 482 11.63 28.37 10.67
CA ILE A 482 11.37 27.24 11.58
C ILE A 482 10.00 27.35 12.26
N LEU A 483 9.62 28.54 12.76
CA LEU A 483 8.35 28.72 13.48
C LEU A 483 7.11 28.49 12.58
N PRO A 484 6.96 29.17 11.42
CA PRO A 484 5.89 28.86 10.48
C PRO A 484 5.92 27.42 9.96
N ALA A 485 7.11 26.82 9.78
CA ALA A 485 7.24 25.42 9.39
C ALA A 485 6.70 24.48 10.48
N ALA A 486 6.97 24.76 11.75
CA ALA A 486 6.44 24.00 12.89
C ALA A 486 4.92 24.12 13.02
N ILE A 487 4.37 25.33 12.82
CA ILE A 487 2.92 25.55 12.80
C ILE A 487 2.28 24.76 11.65
N TYR A 488 2.89 24.80 10.45
CA TYR A 488 2.42 24.03 9.31
C TYR A 488 2.49 22.52 9.60
N ALA A 489 3.61 22.01 10.11
CA ALA A 489 3.80 20.59 10.45
C ALA A 489 2.74 20.08 11.45
N ALA A 490 2.39 20.91 12.43
CA ALA A 490 1.38 20.62 13.44
C ALA A 490 -0.05 20.56 12.89
N LEU A 491 -0.40 21.46 11.96
CA LEU A 491 -1.81 21.68 11.57
C LEU A 491 -2.19 21.09 10.22
N HIS A 492 -1.26 20.96 9.25
CA HIS A 492 -1.61 20.66 7.85
C HIS A 492 -2.45 19.38 7.69
N LYS A 493 -2.14 18.32 8.44
CA LYS A 493 -2.87 17.04 8.39
C LYS A 493 -4.32 17.20 8.86
N GLY A 494 -4.53 17.94 9.94
CA GLY A 494 -5.86 18.25 10.47
C GLY A 494 -6.66 19.16 9.54
N ILE A 495 -6.02 20.16 8.95
CA ILE A 495 -6.63 21.09 7.97
C ILE A 495 -7.08 20.33 6.72
N TRP A 496 -6.22 19.46 6.18
CA TRP A 496 -6.56 18.60 5.04
C TRP A 496 -7.78 17.71 5.35
N ALA A 497 -7.76 17.02 6.48
CA ALA A 497 -8.87 16.17 6.90
C ALA A 497 -10.18 16.97 7.09
N THR A 498 -10.09 18.22 7.54
CA THR A 498 -11.26 19.11 7.70
C THR A 498 -11.87 19.48 6.34
N GLY A 499 -11.04 19.77 5.33
CA GLY A 499 -11.52 19.98 3.97
C GLY A 499 -12.22 18.76 3.39
N ILE A 500 -11.64 17.56 3.57
CA ILE A 500 -12.27 16.28 3.16
C ILE A 500 -13.55 15.99 3.96
N ALA A 501 -13.61 16.35 5.24
CA ALA A 501 -14.80 16.23 6.07
C ALA A 501 -15.97 17.03 5.50
N TRP A 502 -15.72 18.29 5.10
CA TRP A 502 -16.75 19.10 4.46
C TRP A 502 -17.23 18.49 3.13
N VAL A 503 -16.30 18.06 2.26
CA VAL A 503 -16.66 17.37 0.99
C VAL A 503 -17.60 16.19 1.26
N THR A 504 -17.28 15.38 2.28
CA THR A 504 -18.06 14.21 2.68
C THR A 504 -19.45 14.59 3.19
N ILE A 505 -19.53 15.55 4.13
CA ILE A 505 -20.79 16.00 4.72
C ILE A 505 -21.68 16.64 3.66
N ALA A 506 -21.16 17.55 2.83
CA ALA A 506 -21.92 18.22 1.78
C ALA A 506 -22.48 17.21 0.77
N CYS A 507 -21.67 16.24 0.35
CA CYS A 507 -22.11 15.19 -0.57
C CYS A 507 -23.23 14.31 -0.01
N LEU A 508 -23.20 14.00 1.29
CA LEU A 508 -24.19 13.12 1.92
C LEU A 508 -25.43 13.86 2.46
N THR A 509 -25.43 15.19 2.40
CA THR A 509 -26.53 16.05 2.86
C THR A 509 -27.22 16.81 1.72
N GLN A 510 -27.12 16.31 0.49
CA GLN A 510 -27.71 16.88 -0.73
C GLN A 510 -27.11 18.22 -1.22
N HIS A 511 -25.98 18.66 -0.65
CA HIS A 511 -25.25 19.88 -1.07
C HIS A 511 -24.02 19.59 -1.94
N GLY A 512 -23.91 18.36 -2.46
CA GLY A 512 -22.74 17.87 -3.19
C GLY A 512 -22.66 18.21 -4.68
N GLY A 513 -23.79 18.48 -5.33
CA GLY A 513 -23.87 18.83 -6.75
C GLY A 513 -23.02 17.92 -7.66
N ILE A 514 -22.14 18.52 -8.45
CA ILE A 514 -21.24 17.84 -9.40
C ILE A 514 -20.26 16.90 -8.67
N VAL A 515 -19.74 17.32 -7.52
CA VAL A 515 -18.76 16.54 -6.73
C VAL A 515 -19.38 15.22 -6.28
N TYR A 516 -20.64 15.24 -5.83
CA TYR A 516 -21.37 14.02 -5.49
C TYR A 516 -21.50 13.11 -6.72
N ARG A 517 -21.87 13.64 -7.89
CA ARG A 517 -22.03 12.84 -9.12
C ARG A 517 -20.72 12.14 -9.53
N ILE A 518 -19.59 12.83 -9.42
CA ILE A 518 -18.28 12.27 -9.73
C ILE A 518 -17.91 11.20 -8.69
N LEU A 519 -17.99 11.50 -7.39
CA LEU A 519 -17.54 10.58 -6.34
C LEU A 519 -18.46 9.36 -6.16
N SER A 520 -19.75 9.49 -6.45
CA SER A 520 -20.74 8.41 -6.34
C SER A 520 -20.84 7.53 -7.61
N PHE A 521 -20.00 7.77 -8.61
CA PHE A 521 -20.02 6.96 -9.83
C PHE A 521 -19.77 5.48 -9.53
N LYS A 522 -20.74 4.63 -9.93
CA LYS A 522 -20.75 3.20 -9.59
C LYS A 522 -19.55 2.42 -10.15
N GLY A 523 -18.92 2.92 -11.22
CA GLY A 523 -17.71 2.34 -11.78
C GLY A 523 -16.50 2.41 -10.84
N TRP A 524 -16.52 3.27 -9.82
CA TRP A 524 -15.47 3.29 -8.79
C TRP A 524 -15.53 2.10 -7.84
N ALA A 525 -16.69 1.44 -7.70
CA ALA A 525 -16.86 0.41 -6.68
C ALA A 525 -15.89 -0.79 -6.82
N PRO A 526 -15.69 -1.39 -8.01
CA PRO A 526 -14.72 -2.48 -8.18
C PRO A 526 -13.28 -2.03 -7.87
N LEU A 527 -12.87 -0.88 -8.40
CA LEU A 527 -11.50 -0.37 -8.23
C LEU A 527 -11.23 0.02 -6.77
N SER A 528 -12.21 0.58 -6.09
CA SER A 528 -12.15 0.91 -4.66
C SER A 528 -12.03 -0.31 -3.76
N ARG A 529 -12.63 -1.44 -4.14
CA ARG A 529 -12.47 -2.72 -3.40
C ARG A 529 -11.06 -3.27 -3.55
N LEU A 530 -10.44 -3.08 -4.71
CA LEU A 530 -9.06 -3.50 -4.97
C LEU A 530 -8.00 -2.55 -4.38
N SER A 531 -8.37 -1.33 -4.00
CA SER A 531 -7.42 -0.32 -3.48
C SER A 531 -6.55 -0.82 -2.31
N TYR A 532 -7.05 -1.72 -1.46
CA TYR A 532 -6.23 -2.26 -0.37
C TYR A 532 -5.09 -3.16 -0.89
N CYS A 533 -5.41 -4.10 -1.77
CA CYS A 533 -4.39 -4.93 -2.41
C CYS A 533 -3.45 -4.10 -3.31
N ALA A 534 -3.98 -3.09 -4.02
CA ALA A 534 -3.18 -2.17 -4.82
C ALA A 534 -2.19 -1.36 -3.96
N TYR A 535 -2.64 -0.91 -2.79
CA TYR A 535 -1.80 -0.24 -1.80
C TYR A 535 -0.65 -1.13 -1.31
N LEU A 536 -0.94 -2.39 -0.99
CA LEU A 536 0.08 -3.30 -0.50
C LEU A 536 1.16 -3.64 -1.54
N ILE A 537 0.75 -3.85 -2.80
CA ILE A 537 1.63 -4.40 -3.83
C ILE A 537 2.36 -3.33 -4.66
N ASN A 538 1.89 -2.08 -4.68
CA ASN A 538 2.46 -1.08 -5.60
C ASN A 538 3.97 -0.87 -5.46
N PRO A 539 4.59 -0.76 -4.25
CA PRO A 539 6.03 -0.54 -4.17
C PRO A 539 6.79 -1.78 -4.65
N LEU A 540 6.25 -2.98 -4.39
CA LEU A 540 6.82 -4.22 -4.91
C LEU A 540 6.79 -4.27 -6.44
N VAL A 541 5.70 -3.81 -7.07
CA VAL A 541 5.62 -3.74 -8.54
C VAL A 541 6.66 -2.77 -9.09
N VAL A 542 6.82 -1.60 -8.47
CA VAL A 542 7.82 -0.61 -8.89
C VAL A 542 9.22 -1.18 -8.76
N HIS A 543 9.60 -1.69 -7.59
CA HIS A 543 10.89 -2.31 -7.37
C HIS A 543 11.14 -3.49 -8.32
N SER A 544 10.17 -4.38 -8.49
CA SER A 544 10.35 -5.56 -9.35
C SER A 544 10.61 -5.16 -10.79
N ILE A 545 9.86 -4.21 -11.34
CA ILE A 545 10.07 -3.77 -12.73
C ILE A 545 11.42 -3.06 -12.88
N ARG A 546 11.86 -2.26 -11.90
CA ARG A 546 13.16 -1.58 -11.98
C ARG A 546 14.34 -2.52 -11.77
N LEU A 547 14.25 -3.46 -10.84
CA LEU A 547 15.31 -4.44 -10.57
C LEU A 547 15.45 -5.51 -11.66
N LEU A 548 14.40 -5.71 -12.47
CA LEU A 548 14.48 -6.49 -13.70
C LEU A 548 15.16 -5.73 -14.85
N SER A 549 15.25 -4.40 -14.77
CA SER A 549 15.87 -3.58 -15.80
C SER A 549 17.40 -3.74 -15.76
N GLU A 550 18.02 -3.75 -16.93
CA GLU A 550 19.48 -3.76 -17.06
C GLU A 550 20.08 -2.34 -17.02
N THR A 551 19.25 -1.31 -17.26
CA THR A 551 19.67 0.10 -17.34
C THR A 551 18.93 0.97 -16.33
N SER A 552 19.58 2.07 -15.92
CA SER A 552 18.97 3.14 -15.13
C SER A 552 17.81 3.80 -15.89
N VAL A 553 16.95 4.47 -15.13
CA VAL A 553 15.88 5.29 -15.70
C VAL A 553 16.27 6.76 -15.66
N HIS A 554 16.07 7.46 -16.77
CA HIS A 554 16.20 8.91 -16.81
C HIS A 554 14.88 9.55 -16.38
N PHE A 555 14.91 10.47 -15.41
CA PHE A 555 13.72 11.17 -14.93
C PHE A 555 13.36 12.33 -15.86
N GLU A 556 12.18 12.22 -16.50
CA GLU A 556 11.58 13.25 -17.32
C GLU A 556 10.05 13.25 -17.17
N LEU A 557 9.41 14.42 -17.30
CA LEU A 557 7.98 14.59 -17.00
C LEU A 557 7.05 13.82 -17.96
N VAL A 558 7.30 13.88 -19.27
CA VAL A 558 6.43 13.22 -20.25
C VAL A 558 6.55 11.70 -20.18
N PRO A 559 7.77 11.11 -20.18
CA PRO A 559 7.94 9.67 -19.93
C PRO A 559 7.37 9.21 -18.59
N LEU A 560 7.49 10.03 -17.52
CA LEU A 560 6.88 9.71 -16.23
C LEU A 560 5.37 9.52 -16.34
N GLY A 561 4.66 10.34 -17.12
CA GLY A 561 3.22 10.18 -17.35
C GLY A 561 2.85 8.83 -17.98
N ILE A 562 3.62 8.39 -18.99
CA ILE A 562 3.42 7.09 -19.65
C ILE A 562 3.70 5.94 -18.68
N VAL A 563 4.82 6.03 -17.96
CA VAL A 563 5.25 5.05 -16.96
C VAL A 563 4.21 4.92 -15.83
N LEU A 564 3.63 6.03 -15.38
CA LEU A 564 2.56 6.05 -14.37
C LEU A 564 1.31 5.28 -14.83
N MET A 565 0.87 5.46 -16.08
CA MET A 565 -0.26 4.71 -16.62
C MET A 565 0.03 3.20 -16.70
N GLY A 566 1.26 2.83 -17.07
CA GLY A 566 1.73 1.45 -17.07
C GLY A 566 1.70 0.84 -15.67
N TYR A 567 2.31 1.50 -14.69
CA TYR A 567 2.30 1.05 -13.30
C TYR A 567 0.90 0.95 -12.71
N PHE A 568 0.02 1.89 -13.05
CA PHE A 568 -1.37 1.86 -12.62
C PHE A 568 -2.07 0.58 -13.10
N THR A 569 -1.94 0.28 -14.40
CA THR A 569 -2.57 -0.89 -15.00
C THR A 569 -2.03 -2.20 -14.42
N ILE A 570 -0.71 -2.31 -14.29
CA ILE A 570 -0.06 -3.52 -13.74
C ILE A 570 -0.43 -3.69 -12.26
N THR A 571 -0.35 -2.63 -11.46
CA THR A 571 -0.70 -2.67 -10.03
C THR A 571 -2.14 -3.11 -9.81
N TYR A 572 -3.09 -2.56 -10.57
CA TYR A 572 -4.50 -2.95 -10.43
C TYR A 572 -4.73 -4.39 -10.90
N THR A 573 -4.04 -4.85 -11.94
CA THR A 573 -4.09 -6.25 -12.39
C THR A 573 -3.54 -7.19 -11.32
N CYS A 574 -2.37 -6.91 -10.75
CA CYS A 574 -1.78 -7.71 -9.67
C CYS A 574 -2.64 -7.67 -8.39
N SER A 575 -3.24 -6.53 -8.06
CA SER A 575 -4.14 -6.40 -6.91
C SER A 575 -5.42 -7.22 -7.06
N TYR A 576 -5.95 -7.34 -8.28
CA TYR A 576 -7.07 -8.23 -8.56
C TYR A 576 -6.70 -9.69 -8.31
N VAL A 577 -5.53 -10.13 -8.80
CA VAL A 577 -5.02 -11.48 -8.54
C VAL A 577 -4.85 -11.72 -7.03
N LEU A 578 -4.20 -10.80 -6.32
CA LEU A 578 -4.01 -10.91 -4.86
C LEU A 578 -5.34 -10.97 -4.10
N SER A 579 -6.32 -10.16 -4.51
CA SER A 579 -7.64 -10.14 -3.87
C SER A 579 -8.43 -11.43 -4.12
N LEU A 580 -8.28 -12.03 -5.31
CA LEU A 580 -8.89 -13.32 -5.64
C LEU A 580 -8.27 -14.49 -4.87
N VAL A 581 -6.94 -14.50 -4.74
CA VAL A 581 -6.22 -15.64 -4.15
C VAL A 581 -6.30 -15.62 -2.63
N VAL A 582 -6.28 -14.43 -2.01
CA VAL A 582 -6.13 -14.32 -0.56
C VAL A 582 -7.22 -13.45 0.08
N GLU A 583 -7.36 -12.18 -0.31
CA GLU A 583 -8.21 -11.25 0.45
C GLU A 583 -9.68 -11.70 0.51
N THR A 584 -10.29 -11.95 -0.64
CA THR A 584 -11.72 -12.29 -0.73
C THR A 584 -12.03 -13.65 -0.12
N PRO A 585 -11.28 -14.74 -0.41
CA PRO A 585 -11.51 -16.04 0.21
C PRO A 585 -11.48 -16.02 1.73
N PHE A 586 -10.47 -15.38 2.33
CA PHE A 586 -10.33 -15.32 3.78
C PHE A 586 -11.45 -14.47 4.41
N ASN A 587 -11.86 -13.37 3.76
CA ASN A 587 -13.02 -12.60 4.20
C ASN A 587 -14.32 -13.41 4.19
N LEU A 588 -14.53 -14.23 3.16
CA LEU A 588 -15.70 -15.11 3.07
C LEU A 588 -15.67 -16.22 4.13
N LEU A 589 -14.51 -16.81 4.40
CA LEU A 589 -14.35 -17.82 5.46
C LEU A 589 -14.71 -17.26 6.83
N VAL A 590 -14.25 -16.04 7.15
CA VAL A 590 -14.64 -15.35 8.40
C VAL A 590 -16.15 -15.13 8.46
N ARG A 591 -16.75 -14.64 7.38
CA ARG A 591 -18.19 -14.41 7.33
C ARG A 591 -18.98 -15.69 7.60
N GLN A 592 -18.58 -16.81 6.98
CA GLN A 592 -19.24 -18.11 7.17
C GLN A 592 -19.10 -18.64 8.61
N THR A 593 -17.89 -18.58 9.19
CA THR A 593 -17.66 -19.06 10.57
C THR A 593 -18.44 -18.24 11.60
N MET A 594 -18.56 -16.93 11.39
CA MET A 594 -19.35 -16.04 12.25
C MET A 594 -20.86 -16.29 12.12
N GLN A 595 -21.38 -16.43 10.90
CA GLN A 595 -22.79 -16.77 10.68
C GLN A 595 -23.15 -18.14 11.30
N ALA A 596 -22.26 -19.13 11.22
CA ALA A 596 -22.44 -20.43 11.86
C ALA A 596 -22.49 -20.33 13.39
N ARG A 597 -21.64 -19.51 14.01
CA ARG A 597 -21.67 -19.24 15.46
C ARG A 597 -22.95 -18.53 15.89
N SER A 598 -23.41 -17.54 15.12
CA SER A 598 -24.67 -16.83 15.40
C SER A 598 -25.88 -17.78 15.36
N LYS A 599 -25.99 -18.61 14.31
CA LYS A 599 -27.04 -19.64 14.19
C LYS A 599 -26.99 -20.67 15.32
N ARG A 600 -25.78 -21.11 15.74
CA ARG A 600 -25.62 -22.04 16.87
C ARG A 600 -26.03 -21.43 18.20
N LYS A 601 -25.72 -20.15 18.45
CA LYS A 601 -26.12 -19.43 19.66
C LYS A 601 -27.64 -19.20 19.70
N TYR A 602 -28.27 -18.90 18.56
CA TYR A 602 -29.73 -18.81 18.45
C TYR A 602 -30.41 -20.17 18.70
N LYS A 603 -29.89 -21.25 18.12
CA LYS A 603 -30.41 -22.61 18.33
C LYS A 603 -30.28 -23.07 19.79
N TRP A 604 -29.16 -22.77 20.44
CA TRP A 604 -28.93 -23.07 21.86
C TRP A 604 -29.88 -22.28 22.78
N ARG A 605 -30.08 -20.98 22.51
CA ARG A 605 -31.00 -20.13 23.29
C ARG A 605 -32.48 -20.51 23.12
N ASN A 606 -32.84 -21.18 22.02
CA ASN A 606 -34.17 -21.72 21.79
C ASN A 606 -34.33 -23.16 22.35
N SER A 607 -33.23 -23.93 22.49
CA SER A 607 -33.28 -25.25 23.13
C SER A 607 -33.27 -25.19 24.67
N GLU A 608 -32.92 -24.05 25.27
CA GLU A 608 -33.10 -23.79 26.71
C GLU A 608 -34.51 -23.23 27.04
N LYS A 609 -35.34 -22.99 26.00
CA LYS A 609 -36.74 -22.52 26.13
C LYS A 609 -37.77 -23.61 25.81
N LEU A 610 -37.30 -24.84 25.60
CA LEU A 610 -38.05 -26.08 25.49
C LEU A 610 -37.60 -26.94 26.67
#